data_AF-A0A8T5KAF3-F1
#
_entry.id   AF-A0A8T5KAF3-F1
#
_cell.length_a   1.000
_cell.length_b   1.000
_cell.length_c   1.000
_cell.angle_alpha   90.00
_cell.angle_beta   90.00
_cell.angle_gamma   90.00
#
_symmetry.space_group_name_H-M   'P 1'
#
loop_
_entity.id
_entity.type
_entity.pdbx_description
1 polymer ?
#
loop_
_entity_poly.entity_id
_entity_poly.type
_entity_poly.pdbx_seq_one_letter_code
_entity_poly.pdbx_strand_id
1 'polypeptide(L)' 'HERRYIQEVLEKSDWVVSGKKGAATLLGLRESTLRSRMKKLGIERPGK' A
#
# COMPACT_ATOMS: atom_id res chain seq x y z
N HIS A 1 4.43 2.26 13.82
CA HIS A 1 5.47 2.14 12.77
C HIS A 1 4.94 1.55 11.46
N GLU A 2 4.19 0.43 11.46
CA GLU A 2 3.74 -0.24 10.22
C GLU A 2 2.82 0.61 9.31
N ARG A 3 1.85 1.35 9.88
CA ARG A 3 0.95 2.23 9.11
C ARG A 3 1.71 3.27 8.27
N ARG A 4 2.64 3.98 8.91
CA ARG A 4 3.44 5.03 8.25
C ARG A 4 4.30 4.46 7.14
N TYR A 5 4.92 3.29 7.37
CA TYR A 5 5.74 2.64 6.36
C TYR A 5 4.92 2.24 5.13
N ILE A 6 3.74 1.63 5.32
CA ILE A 6 2.85 1.29 4.21
C ILE A 6 2.39 2.54 3.47
N GLN A 7 2.07 3.62 4.20
CA GLN A 7 1.66 4.89 3.61
C GLN A 7 2.78 5.53 2.77
N GLU A 8 4.01 5.59 3.27
CA GLU A 8 5.15 6.11 2.51
C GLU A 8 5.42 5.31 1.23
N VAL A 9 5.26 3.98 1.28
CA VAL A 9 5.44 3.14 0.08
C VAL A 9 4.29 3.33 -0.90
N LEU A 10 3.05 3.50 -0.41
CA LEU A 10 1.90 3.82 -1.26
C LEU A 10 2.12 5.16 -1.97
N GLU A 11 2.56 6.19 -1.26
CA GLU A 11 2.90 7.50 -1.86
C GLU A 11 4.01 7.39 -2.90
N LYS A 12 5.09 6.65 -2.61
CA LYS A 12 6.17 6.40 -3.58
C LYS A 12 5.73 5.63 -4.83
N SER A 13 4.64 4.87 -4.73
CA SER A 13 4.05 4.13 -5.84
C SER A 13 2.89 4.86 -6.52
N ASP A 14 2.65 6.15 -6.24
CA ASP A 14 1.48 6.88 -6.75
C ASP A 14 0.14 6.20 -6.41
N TRP A 15 0.06 5.59 -5.23
CA TRP A 15 -1.08 4.81 -4.76
C TRP A 15 -1.41 3.57 -5.60
N VAL A 16 -0.46 3.12 -6.42
CA VAL A 16 -0.58 1.89 -7.22
C VAL A 16 -0.34 0.69 -6.31
N VAL A 17 -1.41 -0.04 -5.98
CA VAL A 17 -1.31 -1.24 -5.12
C VAL A 17 -0.74 -2.44 -5.88
N SER A 18 -1.00 -2.52 -7.19
CA SER A 18 -0.80 -3.70 -8.03
C SER A 18 0.27 -3.56 -9.11
N GLY A 19 0.83 -4.67 -9.56
CA GLY A 19 1.80 -4.72 -10.66
C GLY A 19 3.27 -4.53 -10.27
N LYS A 20 4.15 -4.57 -11.28
CA LYS A 20 5.63 -4.67 -11.10
C LYS A 20 6.26 -3.49 -10.37
N LYS A 21 5.59 -2.33 -10.34
CA LYS A 21 6.00 -1.11 -9.61
C LYS A 21 5.04 -0.73 -8.48
N GLY A 22 4.05 -1.56 -8.18
CA GLY A 22 3.06 -1.28 -7.14
C GLY A 22 3.63 -1.44 -5.73
N ALA A 23 3.00 -0.79 -4.76
CA ALA A 23 3.37 -0.85 -3.35
C ALA A 23 3.45 -2.29 -2.81
N ALA A 24 2.61 -3.22 -3.27
CA ALA A 24 2.68 -4.61 -2.84
C ALA A 24 4.02 -5.26 -3.24
N THR A 25 4.46 -5.02 -4.47
CA THR A 25 5.75 -5.50 -5.00
C THR A 25 6.92 -4.86 -4.26
N LEU A 26 6.86 -3.55 -3.99
CA LEU A 26 7.89 -2.83 -3.23
C LEU A 26 8.01 -3.34 -1.78
N LEU A 27 6.89 -3.78 -1.19
CA LEU A 27 6.84 -4.38 0.13
C LEU A 27 7.15 -5.89 0.14
N GLY A 28 7.31 -6.52 -1.04
CA GLY A 28 7.46 -7.98 -1.15
C GLY A 28 6.22 -8.76 -0.70
N LEU A 29 5.04 -8.15 -0.74
CA LEU A 29 3.77 -8.72 -0.31
C LEU A 29 2.88 -9.06 -1.50
N ARG A 30 1.96 -10.00 -1.31
CA ARG A 30 0.84 -10.16 -2.26
C ARG A 30 -0.06 -8.93 -2.21
N GLU A 31 -0.61 -8.56 -3.36
CA GLU A 31 -1.54 -7.43 -3.51
C GLU A 31 -2.76 -7.56 -2.59
N SER A 32 -3.29 -8.77 -2.45
CA SER A 32 -4.39 -9.08 -1.53
C SER A 32 -4.02 -8.87 -0.07
N THR A 33 -2.79 -9.20 0.33
CA THR A 33 -2.26 -8.95 1.68
C THR A 33 -2.12 -7.46 1.96
N LEU A 34 -1.60 -6.69 0.99
CA LEU A 34 -1.48 -5.25 1.14
C LEU A 34 -2.85 -4.58 1.30
N ARG A 35 -3.84 -4.96 0.47
CA ARG A 35 -5.23 -4.45 0.59
C ARG A 35 -5.84 -4.75 1.95
N SER A 36 -5.68 -5.97 2.46
CA SER A 36 -6.18 -6.35 3.79
C SER A 36 -5.49 -5.55 4.91
N ARG A 37 -4.17 -5.31 4.81
CA ARG A 37 -3.44 -4.46 5.75
C ARG A 37 -3.89 -3.00 5.67
N MET A 38 -4.09 -2.46 4.46
CA MET A 38 -4.61 -1.11 4.27
C MET A 38 -5.97 -0.94 4.95
N LYS A 39 -6.90 -1.90 4.75
CA LYS A 39 -8.20 -1.91 5.41
C LYS A 39 -8.08 -2.00 6.94
N LYS A 40 -7.21 -2.88 7.45
CA LYS A 40 -6.98 -3.06 8.89
C LYS A 40 -6.37 -1.80 9.54
N LEU A 41 -5.53 -1.07 8.82
CA LEU A 41 -4.80 0.10 9.30
C LEU A 41 -5.50 1.43 8.98
N GLY A 42 -6.68 1.39 8.35
CA GLY A 42 -7.41 2.60 7.92
C GLY A 42 -6.59 3.46 6.97
N ILE A 43 -5.89 2.84 6.02
CA ILE A 43 -5.11 3.52 4.98
C ILE A 43 -5.97 3.60 3.73
N GLU A 44 -6.30 4.80 3.31
CA GLU A 44 -7.12 5.09 2.15
C GLU A 44 -6.41 6.10 1.24
N ARG A 45 -6.70 6.03 -0.05
CA ARG A 45 -6.14 6.95 -1.04
C ARG A 45 -6.72 8.35 -0.83
N PRO A 46 -5.88 9.39 -0.64
CA PRO A 46 -6.34 10.78 -0.60
C PRO A 46 -6.86 11.13 -1.99
N GLY A 47 -8.14 11.46 -2.08
CA GLY A 47 -8.84 11.63 -3.36
C GLY A 47 -10.24 11.01 -3.41
N LYS A 48 -10.76 10.58 -2.26
CA LYS A 48 -12.20 10.46 -2.04
C LYS A 48 -12.66 11.57 -1.12
#